data_AF-A0A947JMS6-F1
#
_entry.id   AF-A0A947JMS6-F1
#
_cell.length_a   1.000
_cell.length_b   1.000
_cell.length_c   1.000
_cell.angle_alpha   90.00
_cell.angle_beta   90.00
_cell.angle_gamma   90.00
#
_symmetry.space_group_name_H-M   'P 1'
#
loop_
_entity.id
_entity.type
_entity.pdbx_description
1 polymer ?
#
loop_
_entity_poly.entity_id
_entity_poly.type
_entity_poly.pdbx_seq_one_letter_code
_entity_poly.pdbx_strand_id
1 'polypeptide(L)'
;GYNESIIRGEDSVLSFDLIKKGYRVVLAPQTWCYHPQPANIVELIRTNFRNGAGVCFVDIFHPELNIDVAPQGIEHSSAGRKGFSKRAGRFITNILGAVFKVKLLLLLSKISYALGYFYGVAKYGFFKWKR
;
A
#
# COMPACT_ATOMS: atom_id res chain seq x y z
N GLY A 1 20.24 1.79 4.01
CA GLY A 1 19.44 2.99 4.19
C GLY A 1 18.08 2.79 3.56
N TYR A 2 17.25 3.82 3.52
CA TYR A 2 15.97 3.80 2.81
C TYR A 2 16.19 3.77 1.29
N ASN A 3 15.24 3.17 0.55
CA ASN A 3 15.29 3.12 -0.91
C ASN A 3 14.57 4.32 -1.50
N GLU A 4 15.33 5.32 -1.96
CA GLU A 4 14.83 6.57 -2.53
C GLU A 4 14.20 6.41 -3.93
N SER A 5 14.26 5.21 -4.52
CA SER A 5 13.67 4.94 -5.85
C SER A 5 12.16 4.69 -5.78
N ILE A 6 11.62 4.39 -4.60
CA ILE A 6 10.19 4.17 -4.39
C ILE A 6 9.57 5.34 -3.64
N ILE A 7 8.33 5.66 -3.99
CA ILE A 7 7.59 6.76 -3.34
C ILE A 7 6.63 6.26 -2.25
N ARG A 8 6.55 4.94 -2.05
CA ARG A 8 5.68 4.29 -1.06
C ARG A 8 6.15 2.88 -0.74
N GLY A 9 5.96 2.42 0.49
CA GLY A 9 6.26 1.04 0.89
C GLY A 9 7.68 0.82 1.44
N GLU A 10 8.42 1.91 1.67
CA GLU A 10 9.79 1.88 2.21
C GLU A 10 9.90 1.10 3.52
N ASP A 11 8.98 1.30 4.47
CA ASP A 11 8.98 0.58 5.74
C ASP A 11 8.89 -0.94 5.54
N SER A 12 8.08 -1.38 4.57
CA SER A 12 7.91 -2.79 4.22
C SER A 12 9.19 -3.36 3.60
N VAL A 13 9.84 -2.61 2.71
CA VAL A 13 11.10 -3.00 2.06
C VAL A 13 12.21 -3.09 3.11
N LEU A 14 12.35 -2.09 3.96
CA LEU A 14 13.34 -2.08 5.04
C LEU A 14 13.14 -3.28 5.98
N SER A 15 11.90 -3.53 6.40
CA SER A 15 11.57 -4.65 7.28
C SER A 15 11.93 -5.99 6.63
N PHE A 16 11.60 -6.15 5.35
CA PHE A 16 11.92 -7.34 4.57
C PHE A 16 13.43 -7.55 4.42
N ASP A 17 14.19 -6.49 4.15
CA ASP A 17 15.65 -6.54 4.01
C ASP A 17 16.35 -6.87 5.34
N LEU A 18 15.85 -6.35 6.47
CA LEU A 18 16.35 -6.69 7.80
C LEU A 18 16.12 -8.17 8.10
N ILE A 19 14.93 -8.69 7.81
CA ILE A 19 14.61 -10.11 8.01
C ILE A 19 15.51 -11.01 7.14
N LYS A 20 15.73 -10.64 5.87
CA LYS A 20 16.65 -11.37 4.98
C LYS A 20 18.09 -11.43 5.48
N LYS A 21 18.52 -10.44 6.26
CA LYS A 21 19.85 -10.38 6.88
C LYS A 21 19.95 -11.13 8.21
N GLY A 22 18.89 -11.83 8.62
CA GLY A 22 18.87 -12.61 9.87
C GLY A 22 18.42 -11.82 11.09
N TYR A 23 18.00 -10.56 10.93
CA TYR A 23 17.41 -9.79 12.03
C TYR A 23 15.95 -10.16 12.25
N ARG A 24 15.46 -9.91 13.48
CA ARG A 24 14.03 -10.03 13.81
C ARG A 24 13.41 -8.64 13.87
N VAL A 25 12.34 -8.44 13.12
CA VAL A 25 11.51 -7.23 13.21
C VAL A 25 10.32 -7.58 14.11
N VAL A 26 10.15 -6.82 15.20
CA VAL A 26 9.12 -7.08 16.20
C VAL A 26 8.29 -5.83 16.44
N LEU A 27 6.98 -6.01 16.64
CA LEU A 27 6.12 -4.99 17.21
C LEU A 27 6.23 -5.09 18.73
N ALA A 28 6.85 -4.09 19.35
CA ALA A 28 7.01 -4.07 20.80
C ALA A 28 5.64 -3.95 21.49
N PRO A 29 5.24 -4.93 22.33
CA PRO A 29 3.96 -4.87 23.02
C PRO A 29 3.91 -3.67 23.98
N GLN A 30 2.71 -3.14 24.21
CA GLN A 30 2.46 -2.03 25.13
C GLN A 30 3.22 -0.73 24.81
N THR A 31 3.83 -0.65 23.62
CA THR A 31 4.47 0.56 23.13
C THR A 31 3.47 1.32 22.26
N TRP A 32 3.45 2.63 22.39
CA TRP A 32 2.58 3.50 21.61
C TRP A 32 3.40 4.62 20.98
N CYS A 33 2.95 5.07 19.82
CA CYS A 33 3.42 6.29 19.19
C CYS A 33 2.21 7.16 18.86
N TYR A 34 2.38 8.47 18.93
CA TYR A 34 1.35 9.39 18.46
C TYR A 34 1.46 9.51 16.95
N HIS A 35 0.42 9.07 16.24
CA HIS A 35 0.29 9.31 14.80
C HIS A 35 -0.94 10.18 14.55
N PRO A 36 -0.77 11.42 14.03
CA PRO A 36 -1.90 12.28 13.74
C PRO A 36 -2.83 11.62 12.71
N GLN A 37 -4.12 11.59 13.05
CA GLN A 37 -5.15 11.19 12.10
C GLN A 37 -5.42 12.35 11.13
N PRO A 38 -5.96 12.06 9.93
CA PRO A 38 -6.43 13.11 9.03
C PRO A 38 -7.39 14.05 9.76
N ALA A 39 -7.16 15.36 9.65
CA ALA A 39 -7.93 16.37 10.37
C ALA A 39 -9.37 16.45 9.87
N ASN A 40 -9.64 15.99 8.65
CA ASN A 40 -10.96 15.99 8.03
C ASN A 40 -11.07 14.95 6.90
N ILE A 41 -12.28 14.83 6.34
CA ILE A 41 -12.61 13.91 5.26
C ILE A 41 -11.78 14.20 3.99
N VAL A 42 -11.50 15.47 3.67
CA VAL A 42 -10.73 15.85 2.49
C VAL A 42 -9.31 15.33 2.59
N GLU A 43 -8.68 15.47 3.75
CA GLU A 43 -7.34 14.94 4.01
C GLU A 43 -7.32 13.41 3.99
N LEU A 44 -8.35 12.75 4.52
CA LEU A 44 -8.51 11.30 4.44
C LEU A 44 -8.53 10.83 2.98
N ILE A 45 -9.36 11.46 2.13
CA ILE A 45 -9.47 11.15 0.71
C ILE A 45 -8.12 11.40 0.01
N ARG A 46 -7.54 12.59 0.19
CA ARG A 46 -6.28 12.99 -0.46
C ARG A 46 -5.14 12.04 -0.10
N THR A 47 -5.02 11.70 1.17
CA THR A 47 -3.98 10.80 1.67
C THR A 47 -4.13 9.39 1.08
N ASN A 48 -5.35 8.83 1.12
CA ASN A 48 -5.59 7.50 0.58
C ASN A 48 -5.43 7.44 -0.95
N PHE A 49 -5.91 8.46 -1.66
CA PHE A 49 -5.71 8.58 -3.11
C PHE A 49 -4.22 8.65 -3.47
N ARG A 50 -3.45 9.52 -2.80
CA ARG A 50 -2.00 9.60 -2.99
C ARG A 50 -1.31 8.27 -2.70
N ASN A 51 -1.71 7.58 -1.63
CA ASN A 51 -1.17 6.27 -1.29
C ASN A 51 -1.46 5.22 -2.37
N GLY A 52 -2.68 5.20 -2.93
CA GLY A 52 -3.05 4.32 -4.03
C GLY A 52 -2.20 4.56 -5.28
N ALA A 53 -2.05 5.84 -5.68
CA ALA A 53 -1.20 6.22 -6.81
C ALA A 53 0.27 5.86 -6.56
N GLY A 54 0.76 6.06 -5.33
CA GLY A 54 2.11 5.71 -4.92
C GLY A 54 2.39 4.21 -5.02
N VAL A 55 1.46 3.37 -4.57
CA VAL A 55 1.60 1.91 -4.74
C VAL A 55 1.57 1.51 -6.22
N CYS A 56 0.74 2.16 -7.04
CA CYS A 56 0.73 1.91 -8.48
C CYS A 56 2.06 2.25 -9.16
N PHE A 57 2.71 3.35 -8.76
CA PHE A 57 4.05 3.72 -9.25
C PHE A 57 5.05 2.59 -8.98
N VAL A 58 5.15 2.13 -7.73
CA VAL A 58 6.06 1.04 -7.34
C VAL A 58 5.70 -0.22 -8.13
N ASP A 59 4.43 -0.53 -8.28
CA ASP A 59 3.96 -1.67 -9.05
C ASP A 59 4.36 -1.68 -10.53
N ILE A 60 4.56 -0.51 -11.13
CA ILE A 60 4.88 -0.34 -12.56
C ILE A 60 6.40 -0.32 -12.77
N PHE A 61 7.14 0.37 -11.91
CA PHE A 61 8.57 0.63 -12.08
C PHE A 61 9.48 -0.27 -11.23
N HIS A 62 8.99 -0.71 -10.06
CA HIS A 62 9.73 -1.51 -9.08
C HIS A 62 8.87 -2.65 -8.49
N PRO A 63 8.26 -3.52 -9.33
CA PRO A 63 7.32 -4.55 -8.87
C PRO A 63 7.93 -5.53 -7.86
N GLU A 64 9.24 -5.72 -7.87
CA GLU A 64 10.01 -6.50 -6.90
C GLU A 64 10.02 -5.88 -5.49
N LEU A 65 9.79 -4.57 -5.39
CA LEU A 65 9.77 -3.82 -4.12
C LEU A 65 8.36 -3.63 -3.56
N ASN A 66 7.30 -4.06 -4.27
CA ASN A 66 5.94 -4.00 -3.72
C ASN A 66 5.66 -5.18 -2.77
N ILE A 67 6.20 -5.06 -1.56
CA ILE A 67 6.07 -6.06 -0.49
C ILE A 67 4.73 -5.89 0.24
N ASP A 68 3.88 -6.90 0.16
CA ASP A 68 2.66 -6.96 0.96
C ASP A 68 3.00 -7.49 2.36
N VAL A 69 2.64 -6.71 3.37
CA VAL A 69 2.72 -7.10 4.77
C VAL A 69 1.39 -7.73 5.16
N ALA A 70 1.42 -8.96 5.65
CA ALA A 70 0.22 -9.60 6.19
C ALA A 70 -0.36 -8.75 7.35
N PRO A 71 -1.68 -8.74 7.56
CA PRO A 71 -2.31 -7.98 8.64
C PRO A 71 -1.74 -8.27 10.04
N GLN A 72 -1.17 -9.46 10.23
CA GLN A 72 -0.54 -9.92 11.46
C GLN A 72 0.92 -9.46 11.60
N GLY A 73 1.51 -8.84 10.57
CA GLY A 73 2.88 -8.29 10.59
C GLY A 73 4.00 -9.33 10.52
N ILE A 74 3.67 -10.62 10.43
CA ILE A 74 4.64 -11.74 10.54
C ILE A 74 5.09 -12.24 9.17
N GLU A 75 4.25 -12.11 8.14
CA GLU A 75 4.53 -12.66 6.82
C GLU A 75 4.64 -11.55 5.77
N HIS A 76 5.80 -11.50 5.12
CA HIS A 76 5.96 -10.78 3.87
C HIS A 76 5.60 -11.74 2.75
N SER A 77 4.46 -11.53 2.10
CA SER A 77 4.15 -12.31 0.90
C SER A 77 5.13 -11.92 -0.20
N SER A 78 5.67 -12.93 -0.87
CA SER A 78 6.86 -12.86 -1.72
C SER A 78 6.88 -11.66 -2.65
N ALA A 79 8.06 -11.00 -2.69
CA ALA A 79 8.45 -10.03 -3.71
C ALA A 79 8.15 -10.62 -5.10
N GLY A 80 7.23 -10.01 -5.84
CA GLY A 80 6.81 -10.56 -7.11
C GLY A 80 5.70 -9.75 -7.77
N ARG A 81 5.77 -9.66 -9.10
CA ARG A 81 4.78 -8.93 -9.90
C ARG A 81 3.41 -9.62 -9.78
N LYS A 82 2.47 -8.96 -9.11
CA LYS A 82 1.10 -9.47 -8.96
C LYS A 82 0.32 -9.22 -10.24
N GLY A 83 -0.36 -10.25 -10.74
CA GLY A 83 -1.26 -10.13 -11.87
C GLY A 83 -2.40 -9.13 -11.58
N PHE A 84 -2.83 -8.43 -12.62
CA PHE A 84 -3.90 -7.43 -12.55
C PHE A 84 -5.16 -7.97 -11.86
N SER A 85 -5.58 -9.20 -12.19
CA SER A 85 -6.77 -9.85 -11.60
C SER A 85 -6.66 -10.06 -10.09
N LYS A 86 -5.48 -10.45 -9.59
CA LYS A 86 -5.26 -10.58 -8.13
C LYS A 86 -5.37 -9.23 -7.42
N ARG A 87 -4.93 -8.15 -8.07
CA ARG A 87 -5.04 -6.79 -7.52
C ARG A 87 -6.47 -6.27 -7.53
N ALA A 88 -7.17 -6.42 -8.65
CA ALA A 88 -8.58 -6.06 -8.76
C ALA A 88 -9.43 -6.82 -7.73
N GLY A 89 -9.23 -8.14 -7.62
CA GLY A 89 -9.87 -8.98 -6.61
C GLY A 89 -9.60 -8.48 -5.18
N ARG A 90 -8.35 -8.12 -4.85
CA ARG A 90 -7.99 -7.56 -3.55
C ARG A 90 -8.71 -6.23 -3.26
N PHE A 91 -8.89 -5.35 -4.24
CA PHE A 91 -9.64 -4.11 -4.03
C PHE A 91 -11.12 -4.40 -3.76
N ILE A 92 -11.73 -5.28 -4.55
CA ILE A 92 -13.12 -5.67 -4.43
C ILE A 92 -13.38 -6.30 -3.05
N THR A 93 -12.58 -7.27 -2.63
CA THR A 93 -12.77 -7.94 -1.33
C THR A 93 -12.60 -6.97 -0.16
N ASN A 94 -11.65 -6.05 -0.23
CA ASN A 94 -11.46 -5.03 0.80
C ASN A 94 -12.60 -4.02 0.88
N ILE A 95 -13.17 -3.61 -0.26
CA ILE A 95 -14.32 -2.70 -0.31
C ILE A 95 -15.56 -3.41 0.25
N LEU A 96 -15.85 -4.63 -0.21
CA LEU A 96 -16.96 -5.43 0.29
C LEU A 96 -16.85 -5.67 1.81
N GLY A 97 -15.66 -6.02 2.30
CA GLY A 97 -15.41 -6.18 3.73
C GLY A 97 -15.65 -4.91 4.56
N ALA A 98 -15.48 -3.72 3.97
CA ALA A 98 -15.80 -2.45 4.64
C ALA A 98 -17.31 -2.17 4.63
N VAL A 99 -18.01 -2.50 3.54
CA VAL A 99 -19.47 -2.39 3.41
C VAL A 99 -20.17 -3.26 4.46
N PHE A 100 -19.80 -4.54 4.56
CA PHE A 100 -20.40 -5.48 5.53
C PHE A 100 -20.19 -5.06 7.00
N LYS A 101 -19.14 -4.26 7.29
CA LYS A 101 -18.86 -3.75 8.63
C LYS A 101 -19.51 -2.39 8.92
N VAL A 102 -20.22 -1.80 7.95
CA VAL A 102 -20.87 -0.47 8.06
C VAL A 102 -19.89 0.63 8.49
N LYS A 103 -18.61 0.52 8.10
CA LYS A 103 -17.58 1.50 8.47
C LYS A 103 -17.38 2.53 7.36
N LEU A 104 -18.17 3.61 7.38
CA LEU A 104 -18.19 4.62 6.30
C LEU A 104 -16.81 5.25 6.01
N LEU A 105 -16.05 5.65 7.03
CA LEU A 105 -14.71 6.24 6.84
C LEU A 105 -13.71 5.22 6.26
N LEU A 106 -13.82 3.96 6.66
CA LEU A 106 -13.01 2.88 6.10
C LEU A 106 -13.37 2.64 4.63
N LEU A 107 -14.66 2.58 4.31
CA LEU A 107 -15.15 2.44 2.94
C LEU A 107 -14.63 3.57 2.05
N LEU A 108 -14.76 4.82 2.50
CA LEU A 108 -14.28 5.99 1.78
C LEU A 108 -12.76 5.94 1.54
N SER A 109 -12.00 5.51 2.55
CA SER A 109 -10.55 5.33 2.44
C SER A 109 -10.20 4.27 1.38
N LYS A 110 -10.90 3.12 1.39
CA LYS A 110 -10.67 2.03 0.42
C LYS A 110 -11.03 2.44 -1.01
N ILE A 111 -12.14 3.14 -1.20
CA ILE A 111 -12.55 3.66 -2.51
C ILE A 111 -11.53 4.69 -3.01
N SER A 112 -11.16 5.66 -2.18
CA SER A 112 -10.19 6.71 -2.53
C SER A 112 -8.83 6.11 -2.90
N TYR A 113 -8.38 5.09 -2.16
CA TYR A 113 -7.18 4.34 -2.48
C TYR A 113 -7.28 3.62 -3.83
N ALA A 114 -8.38 2.93 -4.10
CA ALA A 114 -8.58 2.23 -5.38
C ALA A 114 -8.59 3.23 -6.56
N LEU A 115 -9.29 4.36 -6.42
CA LEU A 115 -9.30 5.42 -7.42
C LEU A 115 -7.90 5.98 -7.68
N GLY A 116 -7.14 6.24 -6.61
CA GLY A 116 -5.75 6.69 -6.71
C GLY A 116 -4.87 5.69 -7.45
N TYR A 117 -5.06 4.40 -7.18
CA TYR A 117 -4.34 3.33 -7.88
C TYR A 117 -4.66 3.32 -9.38
N PHE A 118 -5.93 3.35 -9.78
CA PHE A 118 -6.33 3.37 -11.20
C PHE A 118 -5.90 4.64 -11.92
N TYR A 119 -5.97 5.79 -11.24
CA TYR A 119 -5.37 7.03 -11.74
C TYR A 119 -3.86 6.87 -11.99
N GLY A 120 -3.15 6.21 -11.08
CA GLY A 120 -1.75 5.84 -11.25
C GLY A 120 -1.52 4.96 -12.47
N VAL A 121 -2.39 3.99 -12.76
CA VAL A 121 -2.29 3.14 -13.96
C VAL A 121 -2.38 3.98 -15.21
N ALA A 122 -3.36 4.88 -15.29
CA ALA A 122 -3.53 5.78 -16.44
C ALA A 122 -2.32 6.71 -16.60
N LYS A 123 -1.90 7.37 -15.51
CA LYS A 123 -0.79 8.32 -15.49
C LYS A 123 0.54 7.63 -15.83
N TYR A 124 0.96 6.66 -15.02
CA TYR A 124 2.29 6.05 -15.10
C TYR A 124 2.38 4.96 -16.18
N GLY A 125 1.28 4.27 -16.49
CA GLY A 125 1.23 3.32 -17.60
C GLY A 125 1.47 4.03 -18.95
N PHE A 126 0.89 5.21 -19.14
CA PHE A 126 1.17 6.05 -20.30
C PHE A 126 2.64 6.49 -20.38
N PHE A 127 3.24 6.91 -19.25
CA PHE A 127 4.65 7.28 -19.22
C PHE A 127 5.61 6.11 -19.51
N LYS A 128 5.29 4.90 -19.02
CA LYS A 128 6.11 3.70 -19.30
C LYS A 128 6.06 3.29 -20.77
N TRP A 129 4.92 3.46 -21.45
CA TRP A 129 4.79 3.14 -22.86
C TRP A 129 5.58 4.09 -23.78
N LYS A 130 5.84 5.33 -23.35
CA LYS A 130 6.63 6.32 -24.10
C LYS A 130 8.14 6.20 -23.94
N ARG A 131 8.64 5.30 -23.08
CA ARG A 131 10.06 5.04 -22.84
C ARG A 131 10.44 3.71 -23.49
#